data_AF-A0A968AAR8-F1
#
_entry.id   AF-A0A968AAR8-F1
#
_cell.length_a   1.000
_cell.length_b   1.000
_cell.length_c   1.000
_cell.angle_alpha   90.00
_cell.angle_beta   90.00
_cell.angle_gamma   90.00
#
_symmetry.space_group_name_H-M   'P 1'
#
loop_
_entity.id
_entity.type
_entity.pdbx_description
1 polymer ?
#
loop_
_entity_poly.entity_id
_entity_poly.type
_entity_poly.pdbx_seq_one_letter_code
_entity_poly.pdbx_strand_id
1 'polypeptide(L)'
;AIHTIQPRLVIFSAQSLRTASTLLDAAEYLAELDIPVAFGGYIFVSSPELVEYIPGYYLGEAMEAIPERIAQFMRDPDIEPVDKKPSQSYLSALEDFRSNRSTIESKLMAKLSQERFKSVSLSIINQDFGNDIDAALRLGNLQFMNDNLVWLRELMENKDYPKPNITLNIFLQAYYNAAAEVLSDKSDVFLQWLASKVENEQLETQA
;
A
#
# COMPACT_ATOMS: atom_id res chain seq x y z
N ALA A 1 -12.91 -22.25 -10.08
CA ALA A 1 -11.61 -22.73 -10.62
C ALA A 1 -10.80 -23.47 -9.56
N ILE A 2 -10.48 -22.88 -8.41
CA ILE A 2 -9.68 -23.52 -7.34
C ILE A 2 -10.29 -24.85 -6.85
N HIS A 3 -11.60 -24.88 -6.55
CA HIS A 3 -12.31 -26.12 -6.18
C HIS A 3 -12.34 -27.20 -7.28
N THR A 4 -12.07 -26.83 -8.54
CA THR A 4 -12.07 -27.75 -9.69
C THR A 4 -10.67 -28.27 -9.99
N ILE A 5 -9.64 -27.45 -9.76
CA ILE A 5 -8.24 -27.73 -10.08
C ILE A 5 -7.52 -28.41 -8.91
N GLN A 6 -7.97 -28.17 -7.66
CA GLN A 6 -7.33 -28.66 -6.43
C GLN A 6 -5.81 -28.42 -6.42
N PRO A 7 -5.37 -27.15 -6.56
CA PRO A 7 -3.96 -26.84 -6.66
C PRO A 7 -3.22 -27.29 -5.40
N ARG A 8 -2.05 -27.89 -5.58
CA ARG A 8 -1.15 -28.27 -4.48
C ARG A 8 -0.26 -27.13 -4.01
N LEU A 9 -0.21 -26.04 -4.77
CA LEU A 9 0.53 -24.81 -4.49
C LEU A 9 -0.01 -23.72 -5.43
N VAL A 10 -0.16 -22.50 -4.92
CA VAL A 10 -0.43 -21.31 -5.73
C VAL A 10 0.76 -20.36 -5.62
N ILE A 11 1.23 -19.84 -6.77
CA ILE A 11 2.36 -18.92 -6.81
C ILE A 11 1.87 -17.54 -7.24
N PHE A 12 2.18 -16.52 -6.43
CA PHE A 12 1.87 -15.13 -6.73
C PHE A 12 3.13 -14.30 -6.99
N SER A 13 2.95 -13.21 -7.72
CA SER A 13 3.96 -12.16 -7.83
C SER A 13 3.35 -10.81 -7.55
N ALA A 14 4.07 -9.97 -6.80
CA ALA A 14 3.71 -8.58 -6.52
C ALA A 14 4.83 -7.63 -6.95
N GLN A 15 4.45 -6.51 -7.58
CA GLN A 15 5.38 -5.50 -8.11
C GLN A 15 5.22 -4.15 -7.41
N SER A 16 4.17 -3.99 -6.62
CA SER A 16 3.81 -2.75 -5.94
C SER A 16 3.13 -3.04 -4.60
N LEU A 17 3.08 -2.03 -3.73
CA LEU A 17 2.43 -2.15 -2.42
C LEU A 17 0.97 -2.63 -2.52
N ARG A 18 0.23 -2.11 -3.51
CA ARG A 18 -1.14 -2.54 -3.79
C ARG A 18 -1.24 -4.03 -4.12
N THR A 19 -0.35 -4.52 -4.99
CA THR A 19 -0.36 -5.93 -5.37
C THR A 19 0.07 -6.83 -4.23
N ALA A 20 0.95 -6.37 -3.33
CA ALA A 20 1.28 -7.08 -2.09
C ALA A 20 0.08 -7.17 -1.12
N SER A 21 -0.68 -6.08 -0.97
CA SER A 21 -1.93 -6.10 -0.16
C SER A 21 -2.98 -7.05 -0.75
N THR A 22 -3.17 -7.03 -2.08
CA THR A 22 -4.08 -7.98 -2.75
C THR A 22 -3.61 -9.43 -2.57
N LEU A 23 -2.30 -9.65 -2.60
CA LEU A 23 -1.70 -10.96 -2.37
C LEU A 23 -1.96 -11.42 -0.93
N LEU A 24 -1.87 -10.54 0.07
CA LEU A 24 -2.23 -10.85 1.45
C LEU A 24 -3.67 -11.36 1.56
N ASP A 25 -4.64 -10.65 0.97
CA ASP A 25 -6.05 -11.07 0.97
C ASP A 25 -6.21 -12.47 0.32
N ALA A 26 -5.54 -12.70 -0.81
CA ALA A 26 -5.58 -13.99 -1.49
C ALA A 26 -4.91 -15.11 -0.67
N ALA A 27 -3.81 -14.81 0.00
CA ALA A 27 -3.06 -15.76 0.80
C ALA A 27 -3.82 -16.16 2.07
N GLU A 28 -4.45 -15.20 2.76
CA GLU A 28 -5.33 -15.51 3.90
C GLU A 28 -6.51 -16.38 3.47
N TYR A 29 -7.17 -16.06 2.36
CA TYR A 29 -8.27 -16.89 1.83
C TYR A 29 -7.82 -18.31 1.46
N LEU A 30 -6.63 -18.47 0.87
CA LEU A 30 -6.11 -19.79 0.51
C LEU A 30 -5.65 -20.59 1.74
N ALA A 31 -5.14 -19.91 2.77
CA ALA A 31 -4.79 -20.53 4.05
C ALA A 31 -6.03 -21.10 4.75
N GLU A 32 -7.18 -20.43 4.69
CA GLU A 32 -8.47 -20.97 5.19
C GLU A 32 -8.92 -22.25 4.46
N LEU A 33 -8.39 -22.49 3.25
CA LEU A 33 -8.66 -23.68 2.44
C LEU A 33 -7.54 -24.73 2.52
N ASP A 34 -6.56 -24.55 3.41
CA ASP A 34 -5.36 -25.38 3.53
C ASP A 34 -4.56 -25.49 2.20
N ILE A 35 -4.60 -24.44 1.37
CA ILE A 35 -3.86 -24.37 0.11
C ILE A 35 -2.59 -23.54 0.33
N PRO A 36 -1.39 -24.13 0.20
CA PRO A 36 -0.16 -23.39 0.40
C PRO A 36 0.05 -22.35 -0.71
N VAL A 37 0.66 -21.24 -0.32
CA VAL A 37 1.01 -20.12 -1.20
C VAL A 37 2.52 -19.95 -1.20
N ALA A 38 3.07 -19.65 -2.37
CA ALA A 38 4.42 -19.09 -2.49
C ALA A 38 4.35 -17.74 -3.21
N PHE A 39 5.28 -16.84 -2.90
CA PHE A 39 5.26 -15.50 -3.44
C PHE A 39 6.65 -14.90 -3.67
N GLY A 40 6.71 -13.88 -4.52
CA GLY A 40 7.90 -13.07 -4.75
C GLY A 40 7.58 -11.84 -5.61
N GLY A 41 8.61 -11.15 -6.06
CA GLY A 41 8.48 -9.97 -6.92
C GLY A 41 9.14 -8.72 -6.33
N TYR A 42 9.22 -7.66 -7.13
CA TYR A 42 10.09 -6.51 -6.85
C TYR A 42 9.80 -5.81 -5.53
N ILE A 43 8.53 -5.72 -5.13
CA ILE A 43 8.14 -5.02 -3.90
C ILE A 43 8.75 -5.65 -2.64
N PHE A 44 9.01 -6.96 -2.65
CA PHE A 44 9.66 -7.66 -1.54
C PHE A 44 11.19 -7.49 -1.52
N VAL A 45 11.77 -7.00 -2.63
CA VAL A 45 13.18 -6.60 -2.71
C VAL A 45 13.32 -5.16 -2.22
N SER A 46 12.43 -4.26 -2.66
CA SER A 46 12.47 -2.85 -2.24
C SER A 46 12.00 -2.65 -0.80
N SER A 47 11.14 -3.52 -0.28
CA SER A 47 10.67 -3.50 1.10
C SER A 47 10.71 -4.91 1.72
N PRO A 48 11.90 -5.40 2.12
CA PRO A 48 12.08 -6.77 2.63
C PRO A 48 11.22 -7.13 3.83
N GLU A 49 10.90 -6.15 4.68
CA GLU A 49 10.03 -6.34 5.85
C GLU A 49 8.61 -6.81 5.48
N LEU A 50 8.13 -6.58 4.24
CA LEU A 50 6.82 -7.02 3.78
C LEU A 50 6.67 -8.54 3.80
N VAL A 51 7.77 -9.28 3.67
CA VAL A 51 7.75 -10.75 3.69
C VAL A 51 7.12 -11.28 4.98
N GLU A 52 7.35 -10.60 6.10
CA GLU A 52 6.86 -11.02 7.43
C GLU A 52 5.35 -10.85 7.63
N TYR A 53 4.66 -10.18 6.70
CA TYR A 53 3.22 -9.89 6.78
C TYR A 53 2.39 -10.81 5.88
N ILE A 54 3.03 -11.59 4.99
CA ILE A 54 2.34 -12.39 3.99
C ILE A 54 2.39 -13.88 4.38
N PRO A 55 1.24 -14.57 4.50
CA PRO A 55 1.23 -16.01 4.69
C PRO A 55 1.73 -16.74 3.44
N GLY A 56 2.70 -17.63 3.64
CA GLY A 56 3.23 -18.51 2.60
C GLY A 56 4.74 -18.43 2.45
N TYR A 57 5.24 -19.08 1.41
CA TYR A 57 6.67 -19.21 1.19
C TYR A 57 7.24 -18.09 0.34
N TYR A 58 8.20 -17.35 0.89
CA TYR A 58 8.95 -16.39 0.10
C TYR A 58 9.96 -17.10 -0.82
N LEU A 59 9.81 -16.89 -2.13
CA LEU A 59 10.65 -17.51 -3.16
C LEU A 59 12.07 -16.92 -3.22
N GLY A 60 12.30 -15.78 -2.57
CA GLY A 60 13.59 -15.10 -2.61
C GLY A 60 13.78 -14.28 -3.89
N GLU A 61 14.98 -13.73 -4.03
CA GLU A 61 15.31 -12.75 -5.09
C GLU A 61 16.01 -13.41 -6.29
N ALA A 62 16.68 -14.55 -6.07
CA ALA A 62 17.44 -15.26 -7.09
C ALA A 62 16.54 -16.20 -7.89
N MET A 63 16.25 -15.84 -9.15
CA MET A 63 15.39 -16.63 -10.05
C MET A 63 15.88 -18.06 -10.25
N GLU A 64 17.20 -18.25 -10.24
CA GLU A 64 17.85 -19.55 -10.44
C GLU A 64 17.57 -20.52 -9.28
N ALA A 65 17.33 -20.01 -8.08
CA ALA A 65 17.06 -20.80 -6.88
C ALA A 65 15.57 -21.16 -6.69
N ILE A 66 14.67 -20.53 -7.47
CA ILE A 66 13.21 -20.69 -7.31
C ILE A 66 12.75 -22.14 -7.56
N PRO A 67 13.19 -22.86 -8.62
CA PRO A 67 12.73 -24.23 -8.86
C PRO A 67 13.08 -25.19 -7.72
N GLU A 68 14.28 -25.03 -7.15
CA GLU A 68 14.75 -25.85 -6.03
C GLU A 68 13.94 -25.58 -4.76
N ARG A 69 13.68 -24.30 -4.46
CA ARG A 69 12.81 -23.90 -3.34
C ARG A 69 11.38 -24.45 -3.48
N ILE A 70 10.78 -24.35 -4.67
CA ILE A 70 9.44 -24.93 -4.92
C ILE A 70 9.46 -26.45 -4.69
N ALA A 71 10.48 -27.15 -5.19
CA ALA A 71 10.61 -28.59 -5.01
C ALA A 71 10.84 -28.99 -3.54
N GLN A 72 11.46 -28.11 -2.73
CA GLN A 72 11.57 -28.30 -1.29
C GLN A 72 10.21 -28.18 -0.61
N PHE A 73 9.46 -27.10 -0.87
CA PHE A 73 8.13 -26.87 -0.26
C PHE A 73 7.09 -27.92 -0.66
N MET A 74 7.16 -28.43 -1.90
CA MET A 74 6.28 -29.52 -2.33
C MET A 74 6.54 -30.86 -1.64
N ARG A 75 7.75 -31.06 -1.07
CA ARG A 75 8.12 -32.29 -0.35
C ARG A 75 7.72 -32.24 1.12
N ASP A 76 7.84 -31.08 1.74
CA ASP A 76 7.49 -30.84 3.14
C ASP A 76 6.70 -29.52 3.27
N PRO A 77 5.38 -29.56 2.99
CA PRO A 77 4.54 -28.37 2.99
C PRO A 77 4.18 -28.01 4.43
N ASP A 78 5.08 -27.34 5.15
CA ASP A 78 4.74 -26.71 6.42
C ASP A 78 4.47 -25.22 6.18
N ILE A 79 3.23 -24.77 6.38
CA ILE A 79 2.87 -23.37 6.11
C ILE A 79 3.61 -22.52 7.14
N GLU A 80 4.59 -21.72 6.69
CA GLU A 80 5.28 -20.81 7.59
C GLU A 80 4.26 -19.85 8.22
N PRO A 81 4.18 -19.79 9.55
CA PRO A 81 3.26 -18.89 10.21
C PRO A 81 3.66 -17.45 9.90
N VAL A 82 2.66 -16.59 9.69
CA VAL A 82 2.90 -15.15 9.56
C VAL A 82 3.37 -14.61 10.90
N ASP A 83 4.57 -14.03 10.92
CA ASP A 83 5.15 -13.46 12.12
C ASP A 83 4.47 -12.15 12.53
N LYS A 84 3.97 -11.36 11.56
CA LYS A 84 3.36 -10.05 11.83
C LYS A 84 1.93 -9.93 11.31
N LYS A 85 1.03 -9.62 12.25
CA LYS A 85 -0.35 -9.23 11.93
C LYS A 85 -0.53 -7.72 12.16
N PRO A 86 -1.32 -7.02 11.32
CA PRO A 86 -1.68 -5.64 11.59
C PRO A 86 -2.30 -5.48 12.98
N SER A 87 -1.91 -4.44 13.71
CA SER A 87 -2.52 -4.15 15.01
C SER A 87 -3.97 -3.68 14.85
N GLN A 88 -4.77 -3.78 15.92
CA GLN A 88 -6.16 -3.33 15.88
C GLN A 88 -6.31 -1.84 15.53
N SER A 89 -5.31 -1.02 15.86
CA SER A 89 -5.28 0.41 15.49
C SER A 89 -5.27 0.58 13.97
N TYR A 90 -4.41 -0.16 13.27
CA TYR A 90 -4.33 -0.13 11.80
C TYR A 90 -5.61 -0.67 11.14
N LEU A 91 -6.18 -1.75 11.66
CA LEU A 91 -7.44 -2.31 11.14
C LEU A 91 -8.62 -1.35 11.33
N SER A 92 -8.68 -0.67 12.48
CA SER A 92 -9.74 0.32 12.75
C SER A 92 -9.59 1.55 11.86
N ALA A 93 -8.36 2.02 11.65
CA ALA A 93 -8.07 3.10 10.72
C ALA A 93 -8.38 2.71 9.26
N LEU A 94 -8.11 1.47 8.85
CA LEU A 94 -8.45 0.95 7.52
C LEU A 94 -9.96 0.98 7.27
N GLU A 95 -10.76 0.49 8.22
CA GLU A 95 -12.22 0.47 8.10
C GLU A 95 -12.80 1.89 8.04
N ASP A 96 -12.32 2.78 8.91
CA ASP A 96 -12.75 4.18 8.95
C ASP A 96 -12.35 4.92 7.66
N PHE A 97 -11.12 4.71 7.19
CA PHE A 97 -10.63 5.24 5.91
C PHE A 97 -11.48 4.76 4.74
N ARG A 98 -11.70 3.45 4.59
CA ARG A 98 -12.50 2.87 3.49
C ARG A 98 -13.92 3.43 3.47
N SER A 99 -14.55 3.55 4.64
CA SER A 99 -15.92 4.05 4.79
C SER A 99 -16.05 5.53 4.40
N ASN A 100 -14.97 6.30 4.60
CA ASN A 100 -14.97 7.75 4.42
C ASN A 100 -14.18 8.23 3.18
N ARG A 101 -13.50 7.34 2.46
CA ARG A 101 -12.58 7.67 1.36
C ARG A 101 -13.21 8.59 0.33
N SER A 102 -14.41 8.28 -0.17
CA SER A 102 -15.09 9.12 -1.17
C SER A 102 -15.39 10.53 -0.66
N THR A 103 -15.68 10.69 0.63
CA THR A 103 -15.91 12.00 1.25
C THR A 103 -14.60 12.80 1.38
N ILE A 104 -13.51 12.13 1.80
CA ILE A 104 -12.16 12.73 1.87
C ILE A 104 -11.74 13.22 0.49
N GLU A 105 -11.82 12.36 -0.52
CA GLU A 105 -11.44 12.68 -1.89
C GLU A 105 -12.29 13.82 -2.47
N SER A 106 -13.59 13.84 -2.18
CA SER A 106 -14.48 14.93 -2.60
C SER A 106 -14.11 16.27 -1.97
N LYS A 107 -13.80 16.29 -0.65
CA LYS A 107 -13.34 17.49 0.06
C LYS A 107 -11.99 17.96 -0.45
N LEU A 108 -11.07 17.04 -0.69
CA LEU A 108 -9.76 17.34 -1.28
C LEU A 108 -9.93 18.02 -2.64
N MET A 109 -10.72 17.43 -3.54
CA MET A 109 -10.97 18.00 -4.87
C MET A 109 -11.65 19.36 -4.78
N ALA A 110 -12.61 19.56 -3.86
CA ALA A 110 -13.23 20.85 -3.64
C ALA A 110 -12.20 21.92 -3.25
N LYS A 111 -11.29 21.59 -2.30
CA LYS A 111 -10.23 22.48 -1.84
C LYS A 111 -9.23 22.83 -2.94
N LEU A 112 -8.75 21.82 -3.70
CA LEU A 112 -7.79 22.04 -4.79
C LEU A 112 -8.40 22.74 -6.01
N SER A 113 -9.71 22.55 -6.27
CA SER A 113 -10.39 23.19 -7.39
C SER A 113 -10.57 24.70 -7.23
N GLN A 114 -10.66 25.19 -5.98
CA GLN A 114 -10.72 26.62 -5.66
C GLN A 114 -9.41 27.33 -6.04
N GLU A 115 -8.29 26.60 -6.09
CA GLU A 115 -6.98 27.15 -6.38
C GLU A 115 -6.59 27.09 -7.89
N ARG A 116 -7.58 26.94 -8.79
CA ARG A 116 -7.41 26.83 -10.27
C ARG A 116 -6.74 25.53 -10.77
N PHE A 117 -6.69 24.47 -9.97
CA PHE A 117 -6.05 23.22 -10.34
C PHE A 117 -7.06 22.19 -10.87
N LYS A 118 -7.37 22.26 -12.17
CA LYS A 118 -8.14 21.21 -12.87
C LYS A 118 -7.24 20.52 -13.89
N SER A 119 -6.58 19.44 -13.49
CA SER A 119 -5.89 18.55 -14.43
C SER A 119 -6.27 17.09 -14.18
N VAL A 120 -6.40 16.31 -15.26
CA VAL A 120 -6.63 14.85 -15.23
C VAL A 120 -5.53 14.12 -14.45
N SER A 121 -4.34 14.72 -14.34
CA SER A 121 -3.21 14.23 -13.55
C SER A 121 -3.55 14.13 -12.05
N LEU A 122 -4.31 15.08 -11.50
CA LEU A 122 -4.63 15.10 -10.07
C LEU A 122 -5.59 14.00 -9.62
N SER A 123 -6.56 13.64 -10.45
CA SER A 123 -7.47 12.54 -10.12
C SER A 123 -6.74 11.20 -10.09
N ILE A 124 -5.77 10.99 -10.98
CA ILE A 124 -4.94 9.77 -11.03
C ILE A 124 -4.05 9.70 -9.79
N ILE A 125 -3.33 10.79 -9.50
CA ILE A 125 -2.51 10.92 -8.29
C ILE A 125 -3.32 10.61 -7.03
N ASN A 126 -4.51 11.21 -6.91
CA ASN A 126 -5.36 11.00 -5.75
C ASN A 126 -5.85 9.54 -5.64
N GLN A 127 -6.24 8.95 -6.77
CA GLN A 127 -6.67 7.56 -6.80
C GLN A 127 -5.54 6.63 -6.38
N ASP A 128 -4.33 6.79 -6.93
CA ASP A 128 -3.19 5.95 -6.60
C ASP A 128 -2.75 6.12 -5.16
N PHE A 129 -2.63 7.37 -4.70
CA PHE A 129 -2.31 7.66 -3.30
C PHE A 129 -3.32 7.03 -2.33
N GLY A 130 -4.63 7.15 -2.59
CA GLY A 130 -5.65 6.52 -1.75
C GLY A 130 -5.61 4.99 -1.77
N ASN A 131 -5.19 4.37 -2.87
CA ASN A 131 -5.02 2.91 -2.94
C ASN A 131 -3.77 2.44 -2.20
N ASP A 132 -2.72 3.26 -2.19
CA ASP A 132 -1.51 2.98 -1.44
C ASP A 132 -1.72 3.13 0.07
N ILE A 133 -2.53 4.12 0.50
CA ILE A 133 -2.99 4.23 1.90
C ILE A 133 -3.74 2.97 2.31
N ASP A 134 -4.71 2.53 1.51
CA ASP A 134 -5.49 1.31 1.77
C ASP A 134 -4.56 0.09 1.93
N ALA A 135 -3.61 -0.07 1.01
CA ALA A 135 -2.65 -1.16 1.02
C ALA A 135 -1.75 -1.11 2.27
N ALA A 136 -1.20 0.06 2.60
CA ALA A 136 -0.31 0.23 3.75
C ALA A 136 -1.04 0.01 5.08
N LEU A 137 -2.28 0.48 5.19
CA LEU A 137 -3.13 0.24 6.37
C LEU A 137 -3.48 -1.25 6.50
N ARG A 138 -3.80 -1.92 5.39
CA ARG A 138 -4.05 -3.37 5.34
C ARG A 138 -2.83 -4.20 5.71
N LEU A 139 -1.65 -3.77 5.30
CA LEU A 139 -0.37 -4.39 5.65
C LEU A 139 0.11 -3.99 7.06
N GLY A 140 -0.61 -3.09 7.75
CA GLY A 140 -0.31 -2.73 9.14
C GLY A 140 0.92 -1.85 9.33
N ASN A 141 1.42 -1.21 8.27
CA ASN A 141 2.60 -0.35 8.34
C ASN A 141 2.56 0.75 7.26
N LEU A 142 2.31 1.99 7.69
CA LEU A 142 2.26 3.16 6.81
C LEU A 142 3.64 3.56 6.25
N GLN A 143 4.75 3.05 6.79
CA GLN A 143 6.08 3.37 6.26
C GLN A 143 6.37 2.70 4.92
N PHE A 144 5.61 1.68 4.53
CA PHE A 144 5.68 1.12 3.17
C PHE A 144 5.30 2.14 2.08
N MET A 145 4.67 3.26 2.45
CA MET A 145 4.37 4.34 1.52
C MET A 145 5.56 5.27 1.23
N ASN A 146 6.68 5.17 1.95
CA ASN A 146 7.79 6.12 1.82
C ASN A 146 8.32 6.17 0.37
N ASP A 147 8.54 5.02 -0.25
CA ASP A 147 9.00 4.95 -1.65
C ASP A 147 7.97 5.58 -2.61
N ASN A 148 6.69 5.37 -2.34
CA ASN A 148 5.60 5.95 -3.15
C ASN A 148 5.52 7.47 -3.00
N LEU A 149 5.86 8.02 -1.82
CA LEU A 149 5.94 9.47 -1.61
C LEU A 149 7.11 10.09 -2.37
N VAL A 150 8.27 9.43 -2.40
CA VAL A 150 9.42 9.85 -3.23
C VAL A 150 9.03 9.86 -4.69
N TRP A 151 8.42 8.78 -5.18
CA TRP A 151 7.92 8.71 -6.56
C TRP A 151 6.89 9.81 -6.86
N LEU A 152 5.98 10.09 -5.92
CA LEU A 152 4.96 11.12 -6.09
C LEU A 152 5.56 12.53 -6.17
N ARG A 153 6.58 12.81 -5.36
CA ARG A 153 7.37 14.05 -5.48
C ARG A 153 7.96 14.17 -6.88
N GLU A 154 8.68 13.14 -7.31
CA GLU A 154 9.34 13.13 -8.62
C GLU A 154 8.33 13.36 -9.74
N LEU A 155 7.17 12.72 -9.69
CA LEU A 155 6.10 12.90 -10.67
C LEU A 155 5.59 14.36 -10.72
N MET A 156 5.47 15.02 -9.56
CA MET A 156 5.01 16.41 -9.48
C MET A 156 6.09 17.43 -9.88
N GLU A 157 7.37 17.09 -9.71
CA GLU A 157 8.50 17.97 -10.00
C GLU A 157 9.06 17.78 -11.42
N ASN A 158 8.84 16.62 -12.05
CA ASN A 158 9.38 16.29 -13.36
C ASN A 158 8.79 17.15 -14.49
N LYS A 159 9.68 17.75 -15.29
CA LYS A 159 9.35 18.67 -16.40
C LYS A 159 8.73 17.97 -17.62
N ASP A 160 8.90 16.66 -17.74
CA ASP A 160 8.48 15.90 -18.92
C ASP A 160 7.03 15.36 -18.83
N TYR A 161 6.39 15.48 -17.67
CA TYR A 161 4.99 15.10 -17.47
C TYR A 161 4.08 16.34 -17.41
N PRO A 162 2.79 16.22 -17.78
CA PRO A 162 1.83 17.29 -17.56
C PRO A 162 1.70 17.57 -16.06
N LYS A 163 2.46 18.57 -15.59
CA LYS A 163 2.58 18.92 -14.19
C LYS A 163 1.22 19.29 -13.62
N PRO A 164 0.80 18.68 -12.51
CA PRO A 164 -0.09 19.36 -11.61
C PRO A 164 0.55 20.70 -11.25
N ASN A 165 -0.20 21.80 -11.25
CA ASN A 165 0.31 23.09 -10.79
C ASN A 165 0.32 23.17 -9.24
N ILE A 166 0.52 22.03 -8.57
CA ILE A 166 0.59 21.90 -7.11
C ILE A 166 1.86 21.14 -6.73
N THR A 167 2.41 21.46 -5.57
CA THR A 167 3.52 20.73 -4.98
C THR A 167 3.02 19.56 -4.13
N LEU A 168 3.91 18.61 -3.81
CA LEU A 168 3.59 17.51 -2.90
C LEU A 168 3.15 18.04 -1.53
N ASN A 169 3.81 19.08 -1.02
CA ASN A 169 3.43 19.71 0.24
C ASN A 169 1.97 20.22 0.24
N ILE A 170 1.55 20.95 -0.80
CA ILE A 170 0.17 21.45 -0.93
C ILE A 170 -0.81 20.29 -1.00
N PHE A 171 -0.46 19.24 -1.77
CA PHE A 171 -1.29 18.04 -1.90
C PHE A 171 -1.47 17.32 -0.55
N LEU A 172 -0.38 17.01 0.16
CA LEU A 172 -0.43 16.31 1.44
C LEU A 172 -1.13 17.14 2.52
N GLN A 173 -0.90 18.46 2.57
CA GLN A 173 -1.60 19.34 3.51
C GLN A 173 -3.11 19.39 3.21
N ALA A 174 -3.50 19.43 1.94
CA ALA A 174 -4.91 19.40 1.56
C ALA A 174 -5.54 18.04 1.89
N TYR A 175 -4.82 16.93 1.67
CA TYR A 175 -5.27 15.58 2.01
C TYR A 175 -5.43 15.42 3.52
N TYR A 176 -4.45 15.88 4.30
CA TYR A 176 -4.48 15.85 5.77
C TYR A 176 -5.70 16.59 6.30
N ASN A 177 -5.94 17.83 5.86
CA ASN A 177 -7.10 18.59 6.32
C ASN A 177 -8.41 17.89 5.96
N ALA A 178 -8.52 17.37 4.73
CA ALA A 178 -9.73 16.64 4.30
C ALA A 178 -9.95 15.36 5.13
N ALA A 179 -8.89 14.63 5.46
CA ALA A 179 -8.94 13.43 6.28
C ALA A 179 -9.29 13.76 7.73
N ALA A 180 -8.64 14.76 8.34
CA ALA A 180 -8.87 15.17 9.73
C ALA A 180 -10.28 15.73 9.97
N GLU A 181 -10.93 16.28 8.95
CA GLU A 181 -12.33 16.74 9.03
C GLU A 181 -13.36 15.61 9.00
N VAL A 182 -12.98 14.42 8.55
CA VAL A 182 -13.92 13.32 8.25
C VAL A 182 -13.69 12.10 9.11
N LEU A 183 -12.43 11.75 9.34
CA LEU A 183 -12.06 10.56 10.08
C LEU A 183 -12.25 10.76 11.58
N SER A 184 -12.54 9.65 12.25
CA SER A 184 -12.69 9.61 13.71
C SER A 184 -11.34 9.36 14.40
N ASP A 185 -11.33 9.44 15.73
CA ASP A 185 -10.17 9.11 16.58
C ASP A 185 -9.64 7.67 16.36
N LYS A 186 -10.44 6.78 15.73
CA LYS A 186 -9.98 5.44 15.32
C LYS A 186 -8.87 5.48 14.26
N SER A 187 -8.74 6.59 13.56
CA SER A 187 -7.76 6.82 12.51
C SER A 187 -6.51 7.56 12.99
N ASP A 188 -6.31 7.70 14.31
CA ASP A 188 -5.19 8.45 14.89
C ASP A 188 -3.83 8.03 14.33
N VAL A 189 -3.59 6.73 14.16
CA VAL A 189 -2.33 6.22 13.58
C VAL A 189 -2.08 6.74 12.17
N PHE A 190 -3.14 6.85 11.36
CA PHE A 190 -3.08 7.39 10.00
C PHE A 190 -2.93 8.90 9.99
N LEU A 191 -3.72 9.61 10.82
CA LEU A 191 -3.67 11.07 10.90
C LEU A 191 -2.33 11.57 11.43
N GLN A 192 -1.76 10.93 12.44
CA GLN A 192 -0.44 11.26 12.98
C GLN A 192 0.67 11.00 11.95
N TRP A 193 0.61 9.86 11.25
CA TRP A 193 1.55 9.58 10.18
C TRP A 193 1.46 10.65 9.07
N LEU A 194 0.26 10.97 8.60
CA LEU A 194 0.06 11.95 7.53
C LEU A 194 0.50 13.35 7.95
N ALA A 195 0.22 13.76 9.20
CA ALA A 195 0.71 15.01 9.77
C ALA A 195 2.25 15.06 9.77
N SER A 196 2.93 13.98 10.17
CA SER A 196 4.39 13.92 10.16
C SER A 196 4.99 14.07 8.75
N LYS A 197 4.30 13.55 7.72
CA LYS A 197 4.74 13.74 6.33
C LYS A 197 4.58 15.18 5.89
N VAL A 198 3.46 15.82 6.22
CA VAL A 198 3.24 17.25 5.95
C VAL A 198 4.33 18.11 6.61
N GLU A 199 4.68 17.85 7.86
CA GLU A 199 5.74 18.58 8.58
C GLU A 199 7.11 18.40 7.92
N ASN A 200 7.49 17.18 7.56
CA ASN A 200 8.76 16.89 6.89
C ASN A 200 8.87 17.63 5.54
N GLU A 201 7.81 17.65 4.74
CA GLU A 201 7.77 18.40 3.48
C GLU A 201 7.97 19.91 3.66
N GLN A 202 7.43 20.47 4.76
CA GLN A 202 7.57 21.90 5.04
C GLN A 202 9.03 22.26 5.36
N LEU A 203 9.74 21.38 6.09
CA LEU A 203 11.15 21.57 6.41
C LEU A 203 12.03 21.48 5.15
N GLU A 204 11.77 20.51 4.26
CA GLU A 204 12.52 20.37 3.01
C GLU A 204 12.32 21.54 2.04
N THR A 205 11.14 22.16 2.03
CA THR A 205 10.84 23.32 1.17
C THR A 205 11.48 24.63 1.69
N GLN A 206 11.90 24.68 2.96
CA GLN A 206 12.52 25.85 3.60
C GLN A 206 14.06 25.80 3.59
N ALA A 207 14.66 24.66 3.22
CA ALA A 207 16.11 24.44 3.15
C ALA A 207 16.69 24.78 1.76
#